data_AF-A0A8D8J7P6-F1
#
_entry.id   AF-A0A8D8J7P6-F1
#
_cell.length_a   1.000
_cell.length_b   1.000
_cell.length_c   1.000
_cell.angle_alpha   90.00
_cell.angle_beta   90.00
_cell.angle_gamma   90.00
#
_symmetry.space_group_name_H-M   'P 1'
#
loop_
_entity.id
_entity.type
_entity.pdbx_description
1 polymer ?
#
loop_
_entity_poly.entity_id
_entity_poly.type
_entity_poly.pdbx_seq_one_letter_code
_entity_poly.pdbx_strand_id
1 'polypeptide(L)'
;MSIHLLCLTSDGGVPIFSKKKGDCENLPFSTIASLNGVHMFCKSQSVDLSITYLEDGMIVWKEYDGTLMMIGIARGIPEKVLRCLMDYSYYAMVFCVGIAAIKKIKNIDRFKRELKNCYALIDQLMEVTESDFFRFTEAVLCSESMAMLVKLNEFSIQIGSPFCSILVRQKIACGTEGWWDLDIVDRKLLMVLLNASSTIQQ
;
A
#
# COMPACT_ATOMS: atom_id res chain seq x y z
N MET A 1 -17.41 -3.74 -9.30
CA MET A 1 -15.93 -3.71 -9.28
C MET A 1 -15.46 -4.87 -8.42
N SER A 2 -14.45 -5.62 -8.86
CA SER A 2 -13.80 -6.62 -8.00
C SER A 2 -12.28 -6.55 -8.14
N ILE A 3 -11.58 -6.77 -7.04
CA ILE A 3 -10.11 -6.75 -6.98
C ILE A 3 -9.66 -7.92 -6.11
N HIS A 4 -8.71 -8.72 -6.58
CA HIS A 4 -7.89 -9.60 -5.76
C HIS A 4 -6.45 -9.10 -5.77
N LEU A 5 -5.85 -9.04 -4.58
CA LEU A 5 -4.46 -8.68 -4.41
C LEU A 5 -3.74 -9.80 -3.67
N LEU A 6 -2.81 -10.43 -4.36
CA LEU A 6 -2.00 -11.54 -3.85
C LEU A 6 -0.56 -11.07 -3.70
N CYS A 7 0.09 -11.43 -2.60
CA CYS A 7 1.52 -11.22 -2.42
C CYS A 7 2.15 -12.56 -2.03
N LEU A 8 3.10 -13.03 -2.84
CA LEU A 8 3.82 -14.29 -2.67
C LEU A 8 5.32 -14.02 -2.57
N THR A 9 6.10 -14.98 -2.05
CA THR A 9 7.55 -14.96 -2.21
C THR A 9 7.93 -15.28 -3.66
N SER A 10 8.89 -14.55 -4.22
CA SER A 10 9.26 -14.69 -5.64
C SER A 10 9.87 -16.05 -5.97
N ASP A 11 10.74 -16.59 -5.09
CA ASP A 11 11.47 -17.83 -5.40
C ASP A 11 10.67 -19.12 -5.11
N GLY A 12 9.60 -19.03 -4.34
CA GLY A 12 8.86 -20.21 -3.86
C GLY A 12 7.35 -20.14 -3.98
N GLY A 13 6.80 -18.99 -4.35
CA GLY A 13 5.34 -18.79 -4.44
C GLY A 13 4.61 -18.91 -3.11
N VAL A 14 5.32 -18.79 -1.97
CA VAL A 14 4.70 -18.94 -0.66
C VAL A 14 3.81 -17.73 -0.39
N PRO A 15 2.49 -17.90 -0.15
CA PRO A 15 1.61 -16.76 0.05
C PRO A 15 1.94 -16.00 1.33
N ILE A 16 2.11 -14.69 1.22
CA ILE A 16 2.28 -13.74 2.33
C ILE A 16 0.91 -13.24 2.78
N PHE A 17 0.13 -12.73 1.83
CA PHE A 17 -1.28 -12.38 2.03
C PHE A 17 -2.09 -12.56 0.75
N SER A 18 -3.40 -12.68 0.93
CA SER A 18 -4.40 -12.66 -0.13
C SER A 18 -5.57 -11.78 0.34
N LYS A 19 -5.83 -10.71 -0.38
CA LYS A 19 -6.89 -9.74 -0.08
C LYS A 19 -7.86 -9.63 -1.25
N LYS A 20 -9.11 -9.27 -0.96
CA LYS A 20 -10.13 -9.07 -1.97
C LYS A 20 -11.03 -7.88 -1.62
N LYS A 21 -11.57 -7.22 -2.65
CA LYS A 21 -12.60 -6.18 -2.55
C LYS A 21 -13.67 -6.41 -3.61
N GLY A 22 -14.91 -6.10 -3.24
CA GLY A 22 -16.08 -6.28 -4.09
C GLY A 22 -16.65 -7.69 -4.01
N ASP A 23 -17.73 -7.91 -4.77
CA ASP A 23 -18.45 -9.19 -4.77
C ASP A 23 -17.68 -10.22 -5.60
N CYS A 24 -16.74 -10.91 -4.94
CA CYS A 24 -15.90 -11.93 -5.55
C CYS A 24 -15.59 -13.05 -4.55
N GLU A 25 -15.58 -14.29 -5.04
CA GLU A 25 -15.24 -15.46 -4.24
C GLU A 25 -13.74 -15.47 -3.89
N ASN A 26 -13.37 -16.19 -2.83
CA ASN A 26 -11.96 -16.40 -2.55
C ASN A 26 -11.36 -17.25 -3.67
N LEU A 27 -10.18 -16.86 -4.16
CA LEU A 27 -9.47 -17.66 -5.14
C LEU A 27 -9.05 -18.99 -4.51
N PRO A 28 -9.35 -20.13 -5.16
CA PRO A 28 -8.86 -21.42 -4.72
C PRO A 28 -7.32 -21.45 -4.66
N PHE A 29 -6.77 -22.24 -3.74
CA PHE A 29 -5.32 -22.39 -3.61
C PHE A 29 -4.68 -22.89 -4.91
N SER A 30 -5.38 -23.78 -5.65
CA SER A 30 -4.95 -24.25 -6.96
C SER A 30 -4.79 -23.10 -7.96
N THR A 31 -5.71 -22.14 -7.97
CA THR A 31 -5.63 -20.96 -8.85
C THR A 31 -4.45 -20.06 -8.48
N ILE A 32 -4.22 -19.80 -7.19
CA ILE A 32 -3.06 -19.03 -6.72
C ILE A 32 -1.75 -19.72 -7.14
N ALA A 33 -1.68 -21.04 -6.97
CA ALA A 33 -0.53 -21.85 -7.37
C ALA A 33 -0.31 -21.81 -8.90
N SER A 34 -1.38 -21.91 -9.70
CA SER A 34 -1.29 -21.78 -11.16
C SER A 34 -0.79 -20.40 -11.60
N LEU A 35 -1.30 -19.32 -11.00
CA LEU A 35 -0.85 -17.96 -11.32
C LEU A 35 0.62 -17.75 -10.98
N ASN A 36 1.09 -18.31 -9.87
CA ASN A 36 2.51 -18.33 -9.53
C ASN A 36 3.32 -19.19 -10.52
N GLY A 37 2.78 -20.34 -10.92
CA GLY A 37 3.40 -21.23 -11.91
C GLY A 37 3.63 -20.54 -13.25
N VAL A 38 2.67 -19.74 -13.71
CA VAL A 38 2.82 -18.91 -14.93
C VAL A 38 3.98 -17.92 -14.76
N HIS A 39 4.03 -17.19 -13.65
CA HIS A 39 5.14 -16.28 -13.37
C HIS A 39 6.50 -17.01 -13.36
N MET A 40 6.60 -18.13 -12.64
CA MET A 40 7.84 -18.92 -12.55
C MET A 40 8.27 -19.48 -13.91
N PHE A 41 7.33 -19.90 -14.75
CA PHE A 41 7.61 -20.34 -16.11
C PHE A 41 8.20 -19.19 -16.95
N CYS A 42 7.56 -18.03 -16.96
CA CYS A 42 8.07 -16.84 -17.66
C CYS A 42 9.47 -16.44 -17.15
N LYS A 43 9.66 -16.41 -15.83
CA LYS A 43 10.94 -16.12 -15.18
C LYS A 43 12.04 -17.10 -15.62
N SER A 44 11.73 -18.39 -15.74
CA SER A 44 12.67 -19.41 -16.23
C SER A 44 13.14 -19.17 -17.67
N GLN A 45 12.32 -18.48 -18.47
CA GLN A 45 12.62 -18.09 -19.85
C GLN A 45 13.22 -16.68 -19.94
N SER A 46 13.53 -16.03 -18.82
CA SER A 46 13.95 -14.62 -18.75
C SER A 46 12.94 -13.65 -19.39
N VAL A 47 11.65 -14.00 -19.33
CA VAL A 47 10.54 -13.15 -19.79
C VAL A 47 9.81 -12.59 -18.58
N ASP A 48 9.60 -11.27 -18.58
CA ASP A 48 8.77 -10.61 -17.58
C ASP A 48 7.31 -10.55 -18.07
N LEU A 49 6.42 -11.25 -17.35
CA LEU A 49 4.99 -11.20 -17.62
C LEU A 49 4.40 -10.02 -16.85
N SER A 50 3.99 -8.98 -17.54
CA SER A 50 3.51 -7.75 -16.90
C SER A 50 1.99 -7.67 -16.76
N ILE A 51 1.22 -8.17 -17.74
CA ILE A 51 -0.24 -8.12 -17.76
C ILE A 51 -0.83 -9.15 -18.72
N THR A 52 -2.00 -9.69 -18.37
CA THR A 52 -2.88 -10.49 -19.24
C THR A 52 -4.28 -9.92 -19.17
N TYR A 53 -4.90 -9.69 -20.33
CA TYR A 53 -6.29 -9.23 -20.42
C TYR A 53 -7.25 -10.43 -20.49
N LEU A 54 -8.34 -10.32 -19.73
CA LEU A 54 -9.48 -11.24 -19.74
C LEU A 54 -10.65 -10.55 -20.47
N GLU A 55 -11.72 -11.28 -20.75
CA GLU A 55 -12.93 -10.70 -21.37
C GLU A 55 -13.53 -9.56 -20.55
N ASP A 56 -13.45 -9.65 -19.22
CA ASP A 56 -14.09 -8.71 -18.28
C ASP A 56 -13.12 -8.09 -17.25
N GLY A 57 -11.82 -8.23 -17.46
CA GLY A 57 -10.82 -7.77 -16.50
C GLY A 57 -9.38 -7.96 -16.95
N MET A 58 -8.48 -7.91 -15.99
CA MET A 58 -7.05 -8.07 -16.22
C MET A 58 -6.37 -8.74 -15.03
N ILE A 59 -5.23 -9.35 -15.30
CA ILE A 59 -4.30 -9.87 -14.30
C ILE A 59 -2.96 -9.19 -14.53
N VAL A 60 -2.39 -8.62 -13.48
CA VAL A 60 -1.11 -7.91 -13.48
C VAL A 60 -0.17 -8.64 -12.53
N TRP A 61 1.05 -8.91 -12.99
CA TRP A 61 2.13 -9.40 -12.15
C TRP A 61 3.20 -8.32 -12.02
N LYS A 62 3.81 -8.23 -10.84
CA LYS A 62 4.95 -7.35 -10.59
C LYS A 62 5.84 -7.94 -9.51
N GLU A 63 7.12 -8.10 -9.84
CA GLU A 63 8.16 -8.48 -8.88
C GLU A 63 8.78 -7.23 -8.23
N TYR A 64 9.00 -7.28 -6.92
CA TYR A 64 9.63 -6.22 -6.13
C TYR A 64 10.89 -6.73 -5.48
N ASP A 65 12.00 -6.05 -5.77
CA ASP A 65 13.33 -6.30 -5.20
C ASP A 65 13.78 -7.78 -5.26
N GLY A 66 13.29 -8.54 -6.25
CA GLY A 66 13.62 -9.97 -6.44
C GLY A 66 13.09 -10.91 -5.35
N THR A 67 12.31 -10.41 -4.39
CA THR A 67 11.92 -11.16 -3.18
C THR A 67 10.44 -11.39 -3.08
N LEU A 68 9.65 -10.41 -3.50
CA LEU A 68 8.20 -10.44 -3.46
C LEU A 68 7.64 -10.40 -4.87
N MET A 69 6.62 -11.22 -5.11
CA MET A 69 5.84 -11.19 -6.32
C MET A 69 4.40 -10.86 -5.96
N MET A 70 3.86 -9.80 -6.56
CA MET A 70 2.49 -9.37 -6.37
C MET A 70 1.67 -9.66 -7.61
N ILE A 71 0.47 -10.19 -7.41
CA ILE A 71 -0.51 -10.45 -8.47
C ILE A 71 -1.77 -9.65 -8.15
N GLY A 72 -2.13 -8.74 -9.04
CA GLY A 72 -3.41 -8.05 -9.02
C GLY A 72 -4.35 -8.67 -10.04
N ILE A 73 -5.56 -9.03 -9.64
CA ILE A 73 -6.64 -9.40 -10.56
C ILE A 73 -7.74 -8.37 -10.37
N ALA A 74 -8.21 -7.73 -11.44
CA ALA A 74 -9.27 -6.75 -11.28
C ALA A 74 -10.25 -6.68 -12.45
N ARG A 75 -11.48 -6.32 -12.11
CA ARG A 75 -12.60 -6.08 -13.04
C ARG A 75 -13.23 -4.72 -12.77
N GLY A 76 -13.43 -3.94 -13.82
CA GLY A 76 -14.07 -2.62 -13.73
C GLY A 76 -13.18 -1.51 -13.16
N ILE A 77 -11.85 -1.66 -13.18
CA ILE A 77 -10.89 -0.57 -12.90
C ILE A 77 -9.83 -0.47 -14.01
N PRO A 78 -9.25 0.72 -14.24
CA PRO A 78 -8.13 0.90 -15.16
C PRO A 78 -6.85 0.21 -14.66
N GLU A 79 -6.02 -0.28 -15.58
CA GLU A 79 -4.70 -0.88 -15.28
C GLU A 79 -3.85 0.00 -14.38
N LYS A 80 -3.82 1.31 -14.67
CA LYS A 80 -3.07 2.30 -13.89
C LYS A 80 -3.47 2.27 -12.40
N VAL A 81 -4.75 2.14 -12.10
CA VAL A 81 -5.25 2.10 -10.71
C VAL A 81 -4.78 0.82 -10.02
N LEU A 82 -4.87 -0.34 -10.70
CA LEU A 82 -4.40 -1.61 -10.15
C LEU A 82 -2.89 -1.59 -9.90
N ARG A 83 -2.09 -1.08 -10.84
CA ARG A 83 -0.63 -0.94 -10.67
C ARG A 83 -0.29 -0.01 -9.51
N CYS A 84 -0.98 1.13 -9.39
CA CYS A 84 -0.80 2.03 -8.26
C CYS A 84 -1.15 1.35 -6.94
N LEU A 85 -2.27 0.60 -6.86
CA LEU A 85 -2.62 -0.16 -5.66
C LEU A 85 -1.50 -1.15 -5.27
N MET A 86 -0.97 -1.88 -6.26
CA MET A 86 0.12 -2.82 -6.03
C MET A 86 1.38 -2.11 -5.50
N ASP A 87 1.74 -0.98 -6.11
CA ASP A 87 2.90 -0.18 -5.71
C ASP A 87 2.75 0.36 -4.29
N TYR A 88 1.63 0.99 -3.97
CA TYR A 88 1.39 1.51 -2.62
C TYR A 88 1.23 0.40 -1.59
N SER A 89 0.75 -0.78 -1.96
CA SER A 89 0.73 -1.94 -1.07
C SER A 89 2.15 -2.41 -0.77
N TYR A 90 3.04 -2.42 -1.76
CA TYR A 90 4.46 -2.69 -1.55
C TYR A 90 5.11 -1.62 -0.66
N TYR A 91 4.88 -0.34 -0.95
CA TYR A 91 5.42 0.75 -0.12
C TYR A 91 4.85 0.73 1.30
N ALA A 92 3.60 0.33 1.50
CA ALA A 92 3.03 0.10 2.83
C ALA A 92 3.78 -1.00 3.59
N MET A 93 4.20 -2.07 2.90
CA MET A 93 5.04 -3.10 3.51
C MET A 93 6.40 -2.53 3.90
N VAL A 94 7.06 -1.78 2.99
CA VAL A 94 8.33 -1.09 3.26
C VAL A 94 8.19 -0.15 4.45
N PHE A 95 7.11 0.62 4.52
CA PHE A 95 6.81 1.56 5.59
C PHE A 95 6.66 0.84 6.94
N CYS A 96 6.04 -0.34 6.97
CA CYS A 96 5.81 -1.08 8.22
C CYS A 96 7.01 -1.87 8.73
N VAL A 97 7.79 -2.52 7.85
CA VAL A 97 8.87 -3.44 8.27
C VAL A 97 10.27 -3.05 7.77
N GLY A 98 10.37 -2.03 6.92
CA GLY A 98 11.61 -1.57 6.31
C GLY A 98 12.05 -2.39 5.10
N ILE A 99 12.70 -1.72 4.14
CA ILE A 99 13.19 -2.35 2.90
C ILE A 99 14.22 -3.47 3.16
N ALA A 100 15.02 -3.34 4.21
CA ALA A 100 16.04 -4.32 4.56
C ALA A 100 15.44 -5.68 4.97
N ALA A 101 14.29 -5.66 5.65
CA ALA A 101 13.56 -6.86 6.04
C ALA A 101 12.97 -7.58 4.83
N ILE A 102 12.45 -6.81 3.86
CA ILE A 102 11.87 -7.32 2.61
C ILE A 102 12.94 -7.95 1.73
N LYS A 103 14.08 -7.28 1.53
CA LYS A 103 15.18 -7.79 0.70
C LYS A 103 15.80 -9.08 1.22
N LYS A 104 15.62 -9.40 2.50
CA LYS A 104 16.23 -10.56 3.17
C LYS A 104 15.24 -11.25 4.10
N ILE A 105 14.14 -11.75 3.54
CA ILE A 105 13.16 -12.56 4.27
C ILE A 105 13.79 -13.91 4.63
N LYS A 106 14.18 -14.09 5.89
CA LYS A 106 14.74 -15.36 6.39
C LYS A 106 13.68 -16.33 6.88
N ASN A 107 12.61 -15.80 7.50
CA ASN A 107 11.53 -16.59 8.08
C ASN A 107 10.20 -15.95 7.71
N ILE A 108 9.41 -16.65 6.89
CA ILE A 108 8.16 -16.13 6.33
C ILE A 108 7.10 -15.95 7.42
N ASP A 109 7.00 -16.84 8.41
CA ASP A 109 6.01 -16.74 9.49
C ASP A 109 6.29 -15.58 10.45
N ARG A 110 7.57 -15.27 10.68
CA ARG A 110 7.96 -14.06 11.42
C ARG A 110 7.64 -12.81 10.60
N PHE A 111 7.99 -12.81 9.32
CA PHE A 111 7.72 -11.68 8.42
C PHE A 111 6.23 -11.37 8.32
N LYS A 112 5.38 -12.40 8.16
CA LYS A 112 3.90 -12.26 8.20
C LYS A 112 3.39 -11.66 9.50
N ARG A 113 4.00 -12.01 10.65
CA ARG A 113 3.62 -11.45 11.96
C ARG A 113 3.98 -9.97 12.06
N GLU A 114 5.15 -9.57 11.58
CA GLU A 114 5.58 -8.17 11.55
C GLU A 114 4.70 -7.34 10.59
N LEU A 115 4.26 -7.92 9.47
CA LEU A 115 3.34 -7.30 8.52
C LEU A 115 1.89 -7.19 8.98
N LYS A 116 1.50 -7.80 10.11
CA LYS A 116 0.10 -7.82 10.53
C LYS A 116 -0.51 -6.42 10.66
N ASN A 117 0.29 -5.44 11.11
CA ASN A 117 -0.13 -4.04 11.23
C ASN A 117 -0.27 -3.35 9.85
N CYS A 118 0.43 -3.84 8.83
CA CYS A 118 0.34 -3.35 7.45
C CYS A 118 -0.98 -3.76 6.78
N TYR A 119 -1.58 -4.88 7.18
CA TYR A 119 -2.78 -5.39 6.51
C TYR A 119 -3.97 -4.45 6.59
N ALA A 120 -4.14 -3.74 7.71
CA ALA A 120 -5.18 -2.72 7.83
C ALA A 120 -4.95 -1.56 6.85
N LEU A 121 -3.68 -1.14 6.66
CA LEU A 121 -3.34 -0.12 5.69
C LEU A 121 -3.60 -0.60 4.26
N ILE A 122 -3.25 -1.85 3.92
CA ILE A 122 -3.54 -2.43 2.60
C ILE A 122 -5.05 -2.52 2.34
N ASP A 123 -5.84 -2.93 3.33
CA ASP A 123 -7.30 -2.96 3.21
C ASP A 123 -7.85 -1.56 2.89
N GLN A 124 -7.32 -0.53 3.56
CA GLN A 124 -7.72 0.87 3.33
C GLN A 124 -7.26 1.38 1.96
N LEU A 125 -6.08 0.98 1.49
CA LEU A 125 -5.62 1.24 0.12
C LEU A 125 -6.59 0.66 -0.90
N MET A 126 -7.11 -0.55 -0.67
CA MET A 126 -8.12 -1.17 -1.54
C MET A 126 -9.43 -0.38 -1.52
N GLU A 127 -9.84 0.17 -0.38
CA GLU A 127 -11.05 1.00 -0.28
C GLU A 127 -10.93 2.31 -1.06
N VAL A 128 -9.78 3.01 -0.95
CA VAL A 128 -9.56 4.30 -1.60
C VAL A 128 -9.19 4.21 -3.09
N THR A 129 -9.15 3.01 -3.69
CA THR A 129 -8.89 2.84 -5.14
C THR A 129 -9.87 3.60 -6.05
N GLU A 130 -11.05 3.91 -5.54
CA GLU A 130 -12.09 4.69 -6.23
C GLU A 130 -11.93 6.21 -6.03
N SER A 131 -11.12 6.61 -5.06
CA SER A 131 -10.84 8.01 -4.72
C SER A 131 -9.48 8.43 -5.28
N ASP A 132 -9.31 9.71 -5.62
CA ASP A 132 -8.02 10.21 -6.08
C ASP A 132 -6.99 10.10 -4.95
N PHE A 133 -6.15 9.07 -5.01
CA PHE A 133 -5.04 8.86 -4.06
C PHE A 133 -4.11 10.08 -3.97
N PHE A 134 -4.08 10.90 -5.03
CA PHE A 134 -3.37 12.16 -5.10
C PHE A 134 -3.86 13.21 -4.08
N ARG A 135 -5.11 13.11 -3.60
CA ARG A 135 -5.70 14.09 -2.67
C ARG A 135 -5.15 13.97 -1.24
N PHE A 136 -4.57 12.83 -0.86
CA PHE A 136 -4.04 12.63 0.49
C PHE A 136 -2.84 13.51 0.84
N THR A 137 -2.24 14.21 -0.13
CA THR A 137 -1.15 15.17 0.11
C THR A 137 -1.55 16.62 -0.17
N GLU A 138 -2.84 16.91 -0.37
CA GLU A 138 -3.28 18.29 -0.60
C GLU A 138 -3.11 19.14 0.66
N ALA A 139 -2.53 20.32 0.47
CA ALA A 139 -2.45 21.34 1.51
C ALA A 139 -3.54 22.40 1.33
N VAL A 140 -4.03 22.95 2.44
CA VAL A 140 -4.98 24.08 2.44
C VAL A 140 -4.25 25.34 2.90
N LEU A 141 -4.38 26.41 2.13
CA LEU A 141 -3.93 27.73 2.55
C LEU A 141 -4.86 28.26 3.63
N CYS A 142 -4.30 28.59 4.79
CA CYS A 142 -5.02 29.06 5.97
C CYS A 142 -4.31 30.31 6.51
N SER A 143 -5.10 31.36 6.81
CA SER A 143 -4.60 32.63 7.36
C SER A 143 -3.91 32.44 8.71
N GLU A 144 -4.32 31.44 9.48
CA GLU A 144 -3.82 31.13 10.82
C GLU A 144 -2.67 30.10 10.82
N SER A 145 -2.19 29.67 9.63
CA SER A 145 -1.17 28.61 9.49
C SER A 145 0.08 28.83 10.34
N MET A 146 0.58 30.07 10.43
CA MET A 146 1.76 30.40 11.25
C MET A 146 1.49 30.25 12.76
N ALA A 147 0.32 30.67 13.23
CA ALA A 147 -0.05 30.51 14.64
C ALA A 147 -0.23 29.04 15.01
N MET A 148 -0.82 28.25 14.10
CA MET A 148 -0.94 26.79 14.26
C MET A 148 0.43 26.11 14.27
N LEU A 149 1.37 26.54 13.41
CA LEU A 149 2.72 25.97 13.34
C LEU A 149 3.49 26.12 14.65
N VAL A 150 3.38 27.27 15.32
CA VAL A 150 4.01 27.49 16.63
C VAL A 150 3.51 26.45 17.65
N LYS A 151 2.19 26.26 17.72
CA LYS A 151 1.60 25.27 18.64
C LYS A 151 1.89 23.83 18.24
N LEU A 152 1.96 23.55 16.94
CA LEU A 152 2.34 22.24 16.44
C LEU A 152 3.78 21.89 16.80
N ASN A 153 4.70 22.85 16.74
CA ASN A 153 6.09 22.66 17.15
C ASN A 153 6.22 22.45 18.67
N GLU A 154 5.48 23.21 19.49
CA GLU A 154 5.40 22.97 20.94
C GLU A 154 4.91 21.54 21.23
N PHE A 155 3.85 21.09 20.53
CA PHE A 155 3.31 19.74 20.66
C PHE A 155 4.30 18.65 20.19
N SER A 156 4.98 18.88 19.06
CA SER A 156 6.00 17.98 18.51
C SER A 156 7.11 17.68 19.53
N ILE A 157 7.57 18.71 20.26
CA ILE A 157 8.56 18.56 21.34
C ILE A 157 8.00 17.71 22.48
N GLN A 158 6.73 17.93 22.88
CA GLN A 158 6.10 17.19 23.98
C GLN A 158 5.94 15.70 23.69
N ILE A 159 5.59 15.35 22.45
CA ILE A 159 5.42 13.94 22.04
C ILE A 159 6.72 13.29 21.56
N GLY A 160 7.80 14.08 21.42
CA GLY A 160 9.11 13.60 20.96
C GLY A 160 9.12 13.12 19.51
N SER A 161 8.21 13.61 18.66
CA SER A 161 8.14 13.23 17.24
C SER A 161 8.30 14.46 16.34
N PRO A 162 9.25 14.47 15.39
CA PRO A 162 9.43 15.57 14.45
C PRO A 162 8.40 15.55 13.31
N PHE A 163 7.54 14.54 13.24
CA PHE A 163 6.59 14.30 12.13
C PHE A 163 5.15 14.59 12.57
N CYS A 164 4.82 15.86 12.75
CA CYS A 164 3.48 16.27 13.16
C CYS A 164 2.79 17.07 12.05
N SER A 165 1.49 16.85 11.87
CA SER A 165 0.66 17.65 10.97
C SER A 165 -0.73 17.88 11.54
N ILE A 166 -1.36 18.96 11.08
CA ILE A 166 -2.75 19.31 11.39
C ILE A 166 -3.56 19.13 10.12
N LEU A 167 -4.65 18.37 10.23
CA LEU A 167 -5.53 18.06 9.12
C LEU A 167 -6.86 18.80 9.27
N VAL A 168 -7.28 19.46 8.20
CA VAL A 168 -8.60 20.08 8.08
C VAL A 168 -9.30 19.44 6.89
N ARG A 169 -10.40 18.73 7.15
CA ARG A 169 -11.16 17.98 6.12
C ARG A 169 -10.24 17.07 5.26
N GLN A 170 -9.37 16.31 5.92
CA GLN A 170 -8.38 15.39 5.31
C GLN A 170 -7.29 16.06 4.46
N LYS A 171 -7.16 17.38 4.51
CA LYS A 171 -6.08 18.13 3.86
C LYS A 171 -5.13 18.70 4.89
N ILE A 172 -3.86 18.82 4.54
CA ILE A 172 -2.80 19.32 5.42
C ILE A 172 -2.96 20.84 5.57
N ALA A 173 -3.37 21.31 6.73
CA ALA A 173 -3.44 22.74 7.03
C ALA A 173 -2.08 23.29 7.50
N CYS A 174 -1.32 22.47 8.23
CA CYS A 174 0.00 22.81 8.76
C CYS A 174 0.80 21.53 9.03
N GLY A 175 2.12 21.58 8.89
CA GLY A 175 3.03 20.48 9.20
C GLY A 175 4.37 21.00 9.70
N THR A 176 5.03 20.25 10.58
CA THR A 176 6.40 20.52 11.03
C THR A 176 7.38 20.39 9.87
N GLU A 177 8.60 20.93 9.99
CA GLU A 177 9.64 20.80 8.95
C GLU A 177 9.89 19.32 8.60
N GLY A 178 10.08 18.48 9.63
CA GLY A 178 10.26 17.04 9.44
C GLY A 178 9.09 16.36 8.71
N TRP A 179 7.84 16.85 8.85
CA TRP A 179 6.71 16.33 8.08
C TRP A 179 6.88 16.58 6.59
N TRP A 180 7.39 17.74 6.20
CA TRP A 180 7.59 18.10 4.78
C TRP A 180 8.80 17.40 4.16
N ASP A 181 9.79 17.05 4.97
CA ASP A 181 10.98 16.28 4.57
C ASP A 181 10.68 14.80 4.29
N LEU A 182 9.53 14.28 4.77
CA LEU A 182 9.10 12.93 4.46
C LEU A 182 8.91 12.73 2.95
N ASP A 183 9.29 11.54 2.49
CA ASP A 183 8.99 11.11 1.13
C ASP A 183 7.49 11.23 0.85
N ILE A 184 7.15 11.60 -0.38
CA ILE A 184 5.77 11.83 -0.76
C ILE A 184 4.90 10.58 -0.60
N VAL A 185 5.49 9.39 -0.76
CA VAL A 185 4.82 8.10 -0.56
C VAL A 185 4.54 7.88 0.93
N ASP A 186 5.53 8.12 1.79
CA ASP A 186 5.37 7.96 3.24
C ASP A 186 4.30 8.90 3.80
N ARG A 187 4.27 10.16 3.33
CA ARG A 187 3.20 11.11 3.68
C ARG A 187 1.83 10.60 3.26
N LYS A 188 1.69 10.05 2.04
CA LYS A 188 0.42 9.49 1.57
C LYS A 188 -0.01 8.31 2.43
N LEU A 189 0.89 7.39 2.73
CA LEU A 189 0.59 6.21 3.55
C LEU A 189 0.20 6.59 4.98
N LEU A 190 0.89 7.56 5.59
CA LEU A 190 0.52 8.14 6.88
C LEU A 190 -0.88 8.75 6.85
N MET A 191 -1.22 9.48 5.79
CA MET A 191 -2.53 10.09 5.64
C MET A 191 -3.66 9.06 5.47
N VAL A 192 -3.41 7.98 4.73
CA VAL A 192 -4.35 6.84 4.63
C VAL A 192 -4.53 6.17 5.99
N LEU A 193 -3.44 5.94 6.72
CA LEU A 193 -3.46 5.35 8.07
C LEU A 193 -4.26 6.21 9.06
N LEU A 194 -4.06 7.53 9.03
CA LEU A 194 -4.79 8.48 9.87
C LEU A 194 -6.28 8.49 9.53
N ASN A 195 -6.62 8.48 8.24
CA ASN A 195 -8.01 8.41 7.80
C ASN A 195 -8.68 7.13 8.32
N ALA A 196 -8.03 5.98 8.15
CA ALA A 196 -8.50 4.69 8.66
C ALA A 196 -8.72 4.69 10.18
N SER A 197 -7.84 5.37 10.92
CA SER A 197 -7.93 5.50 12.38
C SER A 197 -9.07 6.44 12.81
N SER A 198 -9.36 7.48 12.02
CA SER A 198 -10.43 8.45 12.31
C SER A 198 -11.83 7.87 12.11
N THR A 199 -11.99 6.90 11.20
CA THR A 199 -13.27 6.18 11.01
C THR A 199 -13.59 5.26 12.19
N ILE A 200 -12.63 4.95 13.07
CA ILE A 200 -12.83 4.13 14.28
C ILE A 200 -13.37 4.97 15.45
N GLN A 201 -13.30 6.30 15.38
CA GLN A 201 -13.78 7.22 16.42
C GLN A 201 -15.19 7.79 16.17
N GLN A 202 -15.90 7.28 15.15
CA GLN A 202 -17.32 7.57 14.88
C GLN A 202 -18.15 6.31 15.10
#